data_AF-A0A1F4ZZP7-F1
#
_entry.id   AF-A0A1F4ZZP7-F1
#
_cell.length_a   1.000
_cell.length_b   1.000
_cell.length_c   1.000
_cell.angle_alpha   90.00
_cell.angle_beta   90.00
_cell.angle_gamma   90.00
#
_symmetry.space_group_name_H-M   'P 1'
#
loop_
_entity.id
_entity.type
_entity.pdbx_description
1 polymer ?
#
loop_
_entity_poly.entity_id
_entity_poly.type
_entity_poly.pdbx_seq_one_letter_code
_entity_poly.pdbx_strand_id
1 'polypeptide(L)'
;MVFGGNDDPKQGSKGNRSFVANKGNTVYIGVVHSATVSESARILKALSMENGLNLDNGGSTALWSGGYKVGPGRDLPNAILFVRR
;
A
#
# COMPACT_ATOMS: atom_id res chain seq x y z
N MET A 1 17.86 -0.67 -11.63
CA MET A 1 16.73 0.13 -12.16
C MET A 1 16.54 1.34 -11.25
N VAL A 2 16.85 2.53 -11.76
CA VAL A 2 16.58 3.81 -11.08
C VAL A 2 15.22 4.28 -11.57
N PHE A 3 14.25 4.45 -10.68
CA PHE A 3 12.96 5.05 -11.01
C PHE A 3 13.19 6.51 -11.46
N GLY A 4 12.88 6.81 -12.72
CA GLY A 4 13.15 8.10 -13.38
C GLY A 4 12.14 9.22 -13.10
N GLY A 5 11.26 9.04 -12.11
CA GLY A 5 10.13 9.93 -11.87
C GLY A 5 8.91 9.55 -12.71
N ASN A 6 7.72 9.77 -12.15
CA ASN A 6 6.47 9.71 -12.89
C ASN A 6 5.81 11.08 -12.74
N ASP A 7 5.50 11.72 -13.87
CA ASP A 7 4.87 13.04 -13.94
C ASP A 7 3.39 13.01 -13.50
N ASP A 8 2.84 11.83 -13.18
CA ASP A 8 1.51 11.70 -12.57
C ASP A 8 1.50 12.35 -11.18
N PRO A 9 0.78 13.48 -10.99
CA PRO A 9 0.72 14.19 -9.72
C PRO A 9 0.17 13.31 -8.59
N LYS A 10 -0.66 12.31 -8.89
CA LYS A 10 -1.20 11.36 -7.90
C LYS A 10 -0.13 10.43 -7.36
N GLN A 11 0.93 10.16 -8.12
CA GLN A 11 2.05 9.34 -7.69
C GLN A 11 3.11 10.16 -6.95
N GLY A 12 3.30 11.41 -7.37
CA GLY A 12 4.24 12.36 -6.76
C GLY A 12 3.76 13.02 -5.47
N SER A 13 2.45 13.09 -5.22
CA SER A 13 1.90 13.66 -3.98
C SER A 13 2.05 12.70 -2.80
N LYS A 14 2.27 13.23 -1.59
CA LYS A 14 2.28 12.42 -0.37
C LYS A 14 0.87 12.07 0.08
N GLY A 15 0.69 10.86 0.60
CA GLY A 15 -0.56 10.39 1.17
C GLY A 15 -0.39 9.03 1.84
N ASN A 16 -1.48 8.46 2.34
CA ASN A 16 -1.47 7.07 2.79
C ASN A 16 -1.42 6.13 1.58
N ARG A 17 -0.45 5.21 1.56
CA ARG A 17 -0.18 4.28 0.46
C ARG A 17 -0.38 2.85 0.92
N SER A 18 -1.53 2.29 0.57
CA SER A 18 -1.82 0.88 0.80
C SER A 18 -1.12 -0.01 -0.23
N PHE A 19 -0.73 -1.21 0.20
CA PHE A 19 -0.01 -2.16 -0.63
C PHE A 19 -0.38 -3.61 -0.31
N VAL A 20 -0.10 -4.49 -1.27
CA VAL A 20 0.09 -5.92 -1.08
C VAL A 20 1.48 -6.30 -1.58
N ALA A 21 2.21 -7.12 -0.82
CA ALA A 21 3.60 -7.48 -1.11
C ALA A 21 3.91 -8.91 -0.65
N ASN A 22 5.00 -9.50 -1.13
CA ASN A 22 5.48 -10.79 -0.63
C ASN A 22 6.95 -10.73 -0.20
N LYS A 23 7.29 -11.61 0.74
CA LYS A 23 8.66 -11.97 1.11
C LYS A 23 8.72 -13.49 1.27
N GLY A 24 9.45 -14.16 0.39
CA GLY A 24 9.28 -15.60 0.14
C GLY A 24 7.81 -15.95 -0.07
N ASN A 25 7.34 -16.97 0.67
CA ASN A 25 5.96 -17.46 0.61
C ASN A 25 4.98 -16.72 1.54
N THR A 26 5.41 -15.63 2.20
CA THR A 26 4.54 -14.85 3.08
C THR A 26 4.04 -13.60 2.35
N VAL A 27 2.72 -13.40 2.32
CA VAL A 27 2.07 -12.21 1.77
C VAL A 27 1.75 -11.23 2.90
N TYR A 28 2.02 -9.95 2.65
CA TYR A 28 1.78 -8.84 3.55
C TYR A 28 0.83 -7.84 2.89
N ILE A 29 -0.12 -7.32 3.65
CA ILE A 29 -0.90 -6.13 3.29
C ILE A 29 -0.64 -5.06 4.34
N GLY A 30 -0.61 -3.80 3.93
CA GLY A 30 -0.30 -2.71 4.85
C GLY A 30 -0.53 -1.34 4.26
N VAL A 31 -0.22 -0.32 5.07
CA VAL A 31 -0.28 1.08 4.70
C VAL A 31 1.04 1.75 5.10
N VAL A 32 1.64 2.48 4.16
CA VAL A 32 2.72 3.42 4.44
C VAL A 32 2.11 4.80 4.58
N HIS A 33 2.35 5.46 5.70
CA HIS A 33 1.82 6.81 5.97
C HIS A 33 2.69 7.90 5.35
N SER A 34 2.05 8.98 4.89
CA SER A 34 2.72 10.21 4.44
C SER A 34 3.80 9.98 3.38
N ALA A 35 3.52 9.13 2.40
CA ALA A 35 4.47 8.72 1.38
C ALA A 35 3.95 8.99 -0.05
N THR A 36 4.87 9.28 -0.96
CA THR A 36 4.64 9.13 -2.40
C THR A 36 4.66 7.65 -2.78
N VAL A 37 4.23 7.31 -4.00
CA VAL A 37 4.29 5.92 -4.49
C VAL A 37 5.74 5.43 -4.57
N SER A 38 6.67 6.30 -4.98
CA SER A 38 8.09 5.98 -5.07
C SER A 38 8.76 5.83 -3.70
N GLU A 39 8.38 6.65 -2.71
CA GLU A 39 8.81 6.48 -1.32
C GLU A 39 8.31 5.16 -0.73
N SER A 40 7.04 4.80 -0.98
CA SER A 40 6.48 3.51 -0.57
C SER A 40 7.27 2.34 -1.17
N ALA A 41 7.59 2.39 -2.47
CA ALA A 41 8.40 1.37 -3.13
C ALA A 41 9.81 1.23 -2.51
N ARG A 42 10.46 2.34 -2.16
CA ARG A 42 11.76 2.33 -1.46
C ARG A 42 11.65 1.70 -0.08
N ILE A 43 10.58 1.97 0.65
CA ILE A 43 10.32 1.37 1.97
C ILE A 43 10.09 -0.15 1.83
N LEU A 44 9.28 -0.60 0.88
CA LEU A 44 9.09 -2.04 0.62
C LEU A 44 10.43 -2.72 0.29
N LYS A 45 11.28 -2.05 -0.50
CA LYS A 45 12.62 -2.57 -0.79
C LYS A 45 13.50 -2.65 0.47
N ALA A 46 13.46 -1.64 1.33
CA ALA A 46 14.18 -1.63 2.61
C ALA A 46 13.71 -2.75 3.56
N LEU A 47 12.41 -3.08 3.54
CA LEU A 47 11.84 -4.22 4.28
C LEU A 47 12.16 -5.59 3.64
N SER A 48 12.94 -5.60 2.55
CA SER A 48 13.29 -6.80 1.77
C SER A 48 12.08 -7.53 1.20
N MET A 49 11.04 -6.78 0.80
CA MET A 49 9.95 -7.34 -0.01
C MET A 49 10.48 -7.62 -1.43
N GLU A 50 10.07 -8.75 -1.98
CA GLU A 50 10.51 -9.22 -3.29
C GLU A 50 9.66 -8.61 -4.40
N ASN A 51 8.34 -8.67 -4.23
CA ASN A 51 7.37 -8.03 -5.10
C ASN A 51 6.40 -7.18 -4.26
N GLY A 52 5.85 -6.15 -4.88
CA GLY A 52 4.87 -5.27 -4.25
C GLY A 52 3.98 -4.59 -5.28
N LEU A 53 2.70 -4.45 -4.95
CA LEU A 53 1.70 -3.76 -5.73
C LEU A 53 1.04 -2.68 -4.86
N ASN A 54 1.00 -1.45 -5.37
CA ASN A 54 0.28 -0.35 -4.73
C ASN A 54 -1.22 -0.48 -5.03
N LEU A 55 -2.07 -0.26 -4.01
CA LEU A 55 -3.53 -0.39 -4.11
C LEU A 55 -4.21 0.98 -4.19
N ASP A 56 -5.55 1.01 -4.15
CA ASP A 56 -6.31 2.27 -4.16
C ASP A 56 -6.06 3.09 -2.88
N ASN A 57 -6.00 4.41 -3.02
CA ASN A 57 -5.49 5.31 -2.00
C ASN A 57 -6.34 6.57 -1.81
N GLY A 58 -5.95 7.42 -0.85
CA GLY A 58 -6.66 8.65 -0.52
C GLY A 58 -7.82 8.34 0.41
N GLY A 59 -9.02 8.85 0.10
CA GLY A 59 -10.23 8.55 0.89
C GLY A 59 -10.55 7.06 0.97
N SER A 60 -10.02 6.24 0.05
CA SER A 60 -10.20 4.79 0.07
C SER A 60 -9.23 4.04 0.99
N THR A 61 -8.16 4.66 1.50
CA THR A 61 -7.14 3.89 2.20
C THR A 61 -7.69 3.33 3.51
N ALA A 62 -7.74 2.00 3.61
CA ALA A 62 -8.18 1.29 4.81
C ALA A 62 -7.32 0.04 5.06
N LEU A 63 -7.16 -0.29 6.33
CA LEU A 63 -6.53 -1.50 6.82
C LEU A 63 -7.27 -1.95 8.08
N TRP A 64 -7.76 -3.18 8.05
CA TRP A 64 -8.49 -3.80 9.16
C TRP A 64 -7.75 -5.03 9.65
N SER A 65 -7.59 -5.15 10.98
CA SER A 65 -7.06 -6.33 11.65
C SER A 65 -7.57 -6.35 13.09
N GLY A 66 -8.63 -7.12 13.36
CA GLY A 66 -9.33 -7.10 14.66
C GLY A 66 -9.97 -5.74 14.99
N GLY A 67 -10.20 -4.90 13.97
CA GLY A 67 -10.58 -3.50 14.08
C GLY A 67 -9.84 -2.64 13.03
N TYR A 68 -10.38 -1.47 12.70
CA TYR A 68 -9.70 -0.55 11.79
C TYR A 68 -8.41 -0.02 12.41
N LYS A 69 -7.29 -0.27 11.74
CA LYS A 69 -5.99 0.37 12.01
C LYS A 69 -5.85 1.63 11.18
N VAL A 70 -6.40 1.59 9.97
CA VAL A 70 -6.65 2.72 9.10
C VAL A 70 -8.08 2.54 8.59
N GLY A 71 -8.96 3.51 8.84
CA GLY A 71 -10.39 3.36 8.57
C GLY A 71 -10.81 4.22 7.39
N PRO A 72 -11.67 3.71 6.50
CA PRO A 72 -11.89 4.35 5.23
C PRO A 72 -12.58 5.70 5.44
N GLY A 73 -12.23 6.67 4.61
CA GLY A 73 -12.92 7.97 4.56
C GLY A 73 -14.19 7.95 3.71
N ARG A 74 -14.52 6.82 3.08
CA ARG A 74 -15.70 6.60 2.22
C ARG A 74 -16.02 5.12 2.06
N ASP A 75 -17.18 4.80 1.52
CA ASP A 75 -17.50 3.42 1.15
C ASP A 75 -16.57 2.89 0.04
N LEU A 76 -16.20 1.61 0.18
CA LEU A 76 -15.26 0.94 -0.71
C LEU A 76 -15.97 -0.14 -1.55
N PRO A 77 -15.71 -0.22 -2.86
CA PRO A 77 -16.35 -1.22 -3.71
C PRO A 77 -15.72 -2.62 -3.61
N ASN A 78 -14.48 -2.73 -3.12
CA ASN A 78 -13.76 -3.99 -3.01
C ASN A 78 -12.66 -3.94 -1.92
N ALA A 79 -12.16 -5.12 -1.55
CA ALA A 79 -11.05 -5.30 -0.62
C ALA A 79 -10.30 -6.62 -0.89
N ILE A 80 -9.04 -6.69 -0.46
CA ILE A 80 -8.27 -7.94 -0.35
C ILE A 80 -8.37 -8.41 1.10
N LEU A 81 -8.81 -9.66 1.32
CA LEU A 81 -8.93 -10.25 2.64
C LEU A 81 -8.07 -11.51 2.77
N PHE A 82 -7.38 -11.63 3.91
CA PHE A 82 -6.81 -12.90 4.33
C PHE A 82 -7.82 -13.62 5.20
N VAL A 83 -8.35 -14.71 4.67
CA VAL A 83 -9.33 -15.57 5.35
C VAL A 83 -8.68 -16.88 5.74
N ARG A 84 -8.91 -17.32 6.97
CA ARG A 84 -8.53 -18.66 7.40
C ARG A 84 -9.49 -19.66 6.76
N ARG A 85 -8.95 -20.74 6.19
CA ARG A 85 -9.77 -21.90 5.79
C ARG A 85 -10.05 -22.78 6.99
#